data_AF-Q8MY23-F1
#
_entry.id   AF-Q8MY23-F1
#
_cell.length_a   1.000
_cell.length_b   1.000
_cell.length_c   1.000
_cell.angle_alpha   90.00
_cell.angle_beta   90.00
_cell.angle_gamma   90.00
#
_symmetry.space_group_name_H-M   'P 1'
#
loop_
_entity.id
_entity.type
_entity.pdbx_description
1 polymer ?
#
loop_
_entity_poly.entity_id
_entity_poly.type
_entity_poly.pdbx_seq_one_letter_code
_entity_poly.pdbx_strand_id
1 'polypeptide(L)'
;EAICKAYNNKAKLKDIRVNAPKLSLHNNMTSIVNLPRVLADELTKKKKIRIGWMRCRVHNIYTPKKCYKCQNFGHMSYECEGNNEQMKGKCLKCCQAGHVAKECRNTPMCYKCGVEGHQASSMMCPVYRSLVAALKDENKKKNH
;
A
#
# COMPACT_ATOMS: atom_id res chain seq x y z
N GLU A 1 -7.72 -12.15 18.10
CA GLU A 1 -8.99 -12.77 18.53
C GLU A 1 -10.26 -12.01 18.12
N ALA A 2 -10.34 -10.68 18.26
CA ALA A 2 -11.58 -9.95 17.95
C ALA A 2 -12.01 -10.02 16.46
N ILE A 3 -11.06 -10.10 15.52
CA ILE A 3 -11.35 -10.29 14.10
C ILE A 3 -11.88 -11.71 13.83
N CYS A 4 -11.30 -12.74 14.45
CA CYS A 4 -11.79 -14.13 14.33
C CYS A 4 -13.16 -14.33 14.98
N LYS A 5 -13.44 -13.65 16.11
CA LYS A 5 -14.78 -13.60 16.72
C LYS A 5 -15.79 -12.89 15.80
N ALA A 6 -15.39 -11.81 15.12
CA ALA A 6 -16.23 -11.17 14.09
C ALA A 6 -16.41 -12.03 12.82
N TYR A 7 -15.54 -13.03 12.62
CA TYR A 7 -15.55 -13.95 11.48
C TYR A 7 -16.25 -15.29 11.77
N ASN A 8 -17.00 -15.42 12.88
CA ASN A 8 -17.65 -16.67 13.29
C ASN A 8 -16.73 -17.90 13.19
N ASN A 9 -15.46 -17.79 13.59
CA ASN A 9 -14.47 -18.87 13.51
C ASN A 9 -14.20 -19.48 12.12
N LYS A 10 -14.67 -18.88 11.02
CA LYS A 10 -14.44 -19.42 9.66
C LYS A 10 -13.01 -19.22 9.14
N ALA A 11 -12.24 -18.31 9.73
CA ALA A 11 -10.87 -18.03 9.33
C ALA A 11 -9.89 -18.60 10.36
N LYS A 12 -8.97 -19.47 9.91
CA LYS A 12 -7.88 -19.96 10.76
C LYS A 12 -7.05 -18.75 11.23
N LEU A 13 -6.78 -18.66 12.54
CA LEU A 13 -6.01 -17.57 13.16
C LEU A 13 -4.61 -17.37 12.54
N LYS A 14 -4.05 -18.40 11.91
CA LYS A 14 -2.73 -18.37 11.27
C LYS A 14 -2.68 -17.54 9.97
N ASP A 15 -3.82 -17.35 9.31
CA ASP A 15 -3.91 -16.66 8.01
C ASP A 15 -4.20 -15.15 8.12
N ILE A 16 -4.40 -14.65 9.35
CA ILE A 16 -4.75 -13.25 9.60
C ILE A 16 -3.60 -12.57 10.33
N ARG A 17 -2.95 -11.60 9.68
CA ARG A 17 -1.97 -10.70 10.31
C ARG A 17 -2.56 -9.30 10.43
N VAL A 18 -2.71 -8.83 11.66
CA VAL A 18 -3.21 -7.48 11.96
C VAL A 18 -2.03 -6.59 12.28
N ASN A 19 -1.83 -5.53 11.49
CA ASN A 19 -0.86 -4.51 11.82
C ASN A 19 -1.43 -3.59 12.92
N ALA A 20 -0.54 -3.06 13.75
CA ALA A 20 -0.92 -2.15 14.83
C ALA A 20 -1.73 -0.95 14.29
N PRO A 21 -2.79 -0.53 15.01
CA PRO A 21 -3.60 0.62 14.63
C PRO A 21 -2.73 1.88 14.57
N LYS A 22 -2.79 2.59 13.44
CA LYS A 22 -2.23 3.93 13.33
C LYS A 22 -3.29 4.95 13.70
N LEU A 23 -2.97 5.80 14.67
CA LEU A 23 -3.76 6.99 15.00
C LEU A 23 -3.50 8.05 13.93
N SER A 24 -4.56 8.50 13.29
CA SER A 24 -4.53 9.69 12.44
C SER A 24 -4.62 10.95 13.32
N LEU A 25 -4.18 12.09 12.78
CA LEU A 25 -4.21 13.41 13.43
C LEU A 25 -5.61 13.81 13.93
N HIS A 26 -6.66 13.27 13.33
CA HIS A 26 -8.07 13.51 13.72
C HIS A 26 -8.62 12.44 14.68
N ASN A 27 -7.77 11.82 15.52
CA ASN A 27 -8.14 10.74 16.46
C ASN A 27 -8.80 9.49 15.83
N ASN A 28 -8.78 9.36 14.49
CA ASN A 28 -9.29 8.17 13.81
C ASN A 28 -8.22 7.06 13.84
N MET A 29 -8.57 5.88 14.36
CA MET A 29 -7.72 4.69 14.32
C MET A 29 -7.93 3.91 13.03
N THR A 30 -6.85 3.67 12.28
CA THR A 30 -6.87 2.81 11.09
C THR A 30 -5.92 1.63 11.29
N SER A 31 -6.43 0.41 11.15
CA SER A 31 -5.62 -0.82 11.20
C SER A 31 -5.61 -1.49 9.84
N ILE A 32 -4.46 -2.03 9.45
CA ILE A 32 -4.31 -2.81 8.22
C ILE A 32 -4.35 -4.29 8.61
N VAL A 33 -5.17 -5.08 7.91
CA VAL A 33 -5.30 -6.52 8.14
C VAL A 33 -4.91 -7.23 6.86
N ASN A 34 -3.87 -8.06 6.92
CA ASN A 34 -3.53 -8.99 5.84
C ASN A 34 -4.35 -10.26 6.05
N LEU A 35 -5.10 -10.64 5.02
CA LEU A 35 -5.99 -11.79 5.04
C LEU A 35 -6.17 -12.33 3.60
N PRO A 36 -6.60 -13.59 3.41
CA PRO A 36 -6.80 -14.20 2.09
C PRO A 36 -7.81 -13.45 1.21
N ARG A 37 -7.58 -13.42 -0.11
CA ARG A 37 -8.41 -12.64 -1.05
C ARG A 37 -9.91 -12.97 -1.00
N VAL A 38 -10.28 -14.24 -0.80
CA VAL A 38 -11.68 -14.69 -0.69
C VAL A 38 -12.39 -13.98 0.47
N LEU A 39 -11.76 -14.01 1.65
CA LEU A 39 -12.25 -13.38 2.85
C LEU A 39 -12.26 -11.84 2.73
N ALA A 40 -11.37 -11.26 1.92
CA ALA A 40 -11.28 -9.81 1.73
C ALA A 40 -12.48 -9.29 0.94
N ASP A 41 -12.90 -10.08 -0.05
CA ASP A 41 -14.03 -9.76 -0.89
C ASP A 41 -15.35 -9.81 -0.10
N GLU A 42 -15.54 -10.85 0.72
CA GLU A 42 -16.69 -10.96 1.62
C GLU A 42 -16.79 -9.80 2.62
N LEU A 43 -15.66 -9.36 3.18
CA LEU A 43 -15.62 -8.19 4.07
C LEU A 43 -15.93 -6.89 3.33
N THR A 44 -15.45 -6.76 2.10
CA THR A 44 -15.69 -5.58 1.28
C THR A 44 -17.17 -5.46 0.90
N LYS A 45 -17.88 -6.58 0.70
CA LYS A 45 -19.34 -6.60 0.52
C LYS A 45 -20.08 -6.09 1.76
N LYS A 46 -19.66 -6.53 2.96
CA LYS A 46 -20.28 -6.09 4.22
C LYS A 46 -19.99 -4.62 4.58
N LYS A 47 -18.90 -4.02 4.07
CA LYS A 47 -18.42 -2.62 4.28
C LYS A 47 -18.19 -2.18 5.74
N LYS A 48 -18.74 -2.88 6.73
CA LYS A 48 -18.72 -2.55 8.15
C LYS A 48 -18.47 -3.83 8.95
N ILE A 49 -17.50 -3.77 9.85
CA ILE A 49 -17.22 -4.83 10.83
C ILE A 49 -17.48 -4.27 12.22
N ARG A 50 -18.10 -5.08 13.08
CA ARG A 50 -18.24 -4.78 14.51
C ARG A 50 -17.12 -5.48 15.27
N ILE A 51 -16.30 -4.72 15.99
CA ILE A 51 -15.23 -5.23 16.85
C ILE A 51 -15.56 -4.79 18.28
N GLY A 52 -16.12 -5.70 19.09
CA GLY A 52 -16.70 -5.34 20.38
C GLY A 52 -17.84 -4.31 20.21
N TRP A 53 -17.72 -3.17 20.88
CA TRP A 53 -18.66 -2.05 20.78
C TRP A 53 -18.36 -1.08 19.63
N MET A 54 -17.24 -1.28 18.93
CA MET A 54 -16.80 -0.37 17.87
C MET A 54 -17.36 -0.77 16.50
N ARG A 55 -17.76 0.24 15.72
CA ARG A 55 -18.15 0.09 14.31
C ARG A 55 -16.99 0.53 13.41
N CYS A 56 -16.32 -0.43 12.78
CA CYS A 56 -15.17 -0.17 11.90
C CYS A 56 -15.62 -0.21 10.42
N ARG A 57 -15.28 0.82 9.64
CA ARG A 57 -15.47 0.81 8.19
C ARG A 57 -14.32 0.06 7.54
N VAL A 58 -14.62 -0.81 6.59
CA VAL A 58 -13.62 -1.65 5.92
C VAL A 58 -13.58 -1.33 4.45
N HIS A 59 -12.36 -1.16 3.92
CA HIS A 59 -12.11 -1.03 2.50
C HIS A 59 -10.84 -1.81 2.13
N ASN A 60 -10.79 -2.30 0.89
CA ASN A 60 -9.58 -2.93 0.37
C ASN A 60 -8.50 -1.89 0.07
N ILE A 61 -7.29 -2.18 0.54
CA ILE A 61 -6.10 -1.39 0.24
C ILE A 61 -5.46 -2.00 -1.01
N TYR A 62 -5.36 -1.21 -2.07
CA TYR A 62 -4.68 -1.60 -3.29
C TYR A 62 -3.34 -0.89 -3.33
N THR A 63 -2.25 -1.66 -3.35
CA THR A 63 -0.90 -1.15 -3.52
C THR A 63 -0.43 -1.50 -4.93
N PRO A 64 -0.17 -0.51 -5.81
CA PRO A 64 0.38 -0.79 -7.13
C PRO A 64 1.76 -1.45 -6.97
N LYS A 65 2.02 -2.45 -7.83
CA LYS A 65 3.34 -3.08 -7.91
C LYS A 65 4.36 -2.01 -8.29
N LYS A 66 5.44 -1.91 -7.53
CA LYS A 66 6.57 -1.03 -7.82
C LYS A 66 7.83 -1.86 -8.00
N CYS A 67 8.65 -1.45 -8.95
CA CYS A 67 9.97 -2.02 -9.13
C CYS A 67 10.95 -1.35 -8.15
N TYR A 68 11.70 -2.13 -7.39
CA TYR A 68 12.67 -1.57 -6.45
C TYR A 68 13.99 -1.16 -7.11
N LYS A 69 14.23 -1.60 -8.36
CA LYS A 69 15.41 -1.21 -9.15
C LYS A 69 15.23 0.14 -9.87
N CYS A 70 14.07 0.36 -10.51
CA CYS A 70 13.82 1.57 -11.30
C CYS A 70 12.76 2.52 -10.71
N GLN A 71 12.13 2.15 -9.58
CA GLN A 71 11.02 2.87 -8.95
C GLN A 71 9.79 3.12 -9.83
N ASN A 72 9.71 2.47 -11.00
CA ASN A 72 8.55 2.57 -11.85
C ASN A 72 7.42 1.64 -11.36
N PHE A 73 6.18 1.97 -11.75
CA PHE A 73 4.99 1.19 -11.40
C PHE A 73 4.65 0.21 -12.51
N GLY A 74 4.07 -0.95 -12.15
CA GLY A 74 3.55 -1.94 -13.08
C GLY A 74 4.32 -3.25 -13.15
N HIS A 75 5.62 -3.26 -12.82
CA HIS A 75 6.46 -4.46 -12.81
C HIS A 75 7.24 -4.61 -11.49
N MET A 76 7.72 -5.82 -11.21
CA MET A 76 8.59 -6.11 -10.07
C MET A 76 10.07 -6.15 -10.49
N SER A 77 10.99 -6.16 -9.52
CA SER A 77 12.44 -6.11 -9.78
C SER A 77 13.01 -7.27 -10.62
N TYR A 78 12.27 -8.38 -10.74
CA TYR A 78 12.63 -9.54 -11.56
C TYR A 78 12.20 -9.38 -13.02
N GLU A 79 11.08 -8.69 -13.27
CA GLU A 79 10.56 -8.32 -14.61
C GLU A 79 11.18 -7.02 -15.13
N CYS A 80 12.10 -6.42 -14.37
CA CYS A 80 12.74 -5.19 -14.78
C CYS A 80 13.76 -5.52 -15.88
N GLU A 81 13.39 -5.28 -17.13
CA GLU A 81 14.35 -5.13 -18.22
C GLU A 81 15.28 -3.98 -17.83
N GLY A 82 16.55 -4.30 -17.56
CA GLY A 82 17.46 -3.52 -16.73
C GLY A 82 17.90 -2.15 -17.27
N ASN A 83 17.13 -1.54 -18.17
CA ASN A 83 17.52 -0.38 -18.96
C ASN A 83 16.87 0.93 -18.47
N ASN A 84 16.69 1.11 -17.16
CA ASN A 84 16.40 2.43 -16.61
C ASN A 84 17.72 3.16 -16.30
N GLU A 85 18.37 3.67 -17.35
CA GLU A 85 19.57 4.52 -17.24
C GLU A 85 19.34 5.70 -16.27
N GLN A 86 18.10 6.18 -16.16
CA GLN A 86 17.74 7.29 -15.29
C GLN A 86 17.83 6.99 -13.78
N MET A 87 17.80 5.72 -13.34
CA MET A 87 17.88 5.32 -11.92
C MET A 87 19.15 4.54 -11.57
N LYS A 88 19.96 4.15 -12.56
CA LYS A 88 21.21 3.41 -12.35
C LYS A 88 22.20 4.28 -11.58
N GLY A 89 22.49 3.91 -10.33
CA GLY A 89 23.43 4.64 -9.45
C GLY A 89 22.83 5.87 -8.75
N LYS A 90 21.52 6.10 -8.85
CA LYS A 90 20.82 7.16 -8.11
C LYS A 90 20.20 6.61 -6.82
N CYS A 91 20.20 7.45 -5.80
CA CYS A 91 19.66 7.14 -4.49
C CYS A 91 18.13 6.94 -4.55
N LEU A 92 17.65 5.85 -3.99
CA LEU A 92 16.21 5.53 -3.94
C LEU A 92 15.39 6.47 -3.05
N LYS A 93 16.02 7.36 -2.27
CA LYS A 93 15.30 8.35 -1.45
C LYS A 93 15.23 9.71 -2.14
N CYS A 94 16.35 10.28 -2.57
CA CYS A 94 16.43 11.64 -3.10
C CYS A 94 16.66 11.72 -4.61
N CYS A 95 16.75 10.58 -5.30
CA CYS A 95 17.02 10.49 -6.74
C CYS A 95 18.33 11.15 -7.19
N GLN A 96 19.30 11.38 -6.30
CA GLN A 96 20.62 11.91 -6.65
C GLN A 96 21.67 10.80 -6.76
N ALA A 97 22.64 10.96 -7.65
CA ALA A 97 23.75 10.02 -7.80
C ALA A 97 24.79 10.15 -6.68
N GLY A 98 25.60 9.11 -6.49
CA GLY A 98 26.79 9.15 -5.61
C GLY A 98 26.59 8.65 -4.19
N HIS A 99 25.39 8.19 -3.81
CA HIS A 99 25.16 7.55 -2.52
C HIS A 99 23.99 6.56 -2.55
N VAL A 100 23.96 5.64 -1.59
CA VAL A 100 22.88 4.67 -1.41
C VAL A 100 21.81 5.19 -0.44
N ALA A 101 20.59 4.65 -0.54
CA ALA A 101 19.45 5.09 0.27
C ALA A 101 19.63 4.93 1.79
N LYS A 102 20.56 4.07 2.24
CA LYS A 102 20.93 3.93 3.65
C LYS A 102 21.71 5.13 4.19
N GLU A 103 22.54 5.74 3.35
CA GLU A 103 23.44 6.85 3.72
C GLU A 103 22.87 8.22 3.30
N CYS A 104 21.69 8.21 2.68
CA CYS A 104 21.01 9.42 2.24
C CYS A 104 20.51 10.24 3.43
N ARG A 105 21.05 11.46 3.56
CA ARG A 105 20.59 12.51 4.48
C ARG A 105 19.66 13.54 3.83
N ASN A 106 19.45 13.43 2.51
CA ASN A 106 18.63 14.38 1.76
C ASN A 106 17.13 14.07 1.91
N THR A 107 16.31 15.08 1.64
CA THR A 107 14.85 14.95 1.66
C THR A 107 14.38 13.92 0.64
N PRO A 108 13.36 13.11 0.98
CA PRO A 108 12.81 12.15 0.03
C PRO A 108 12.18 12.92 -1.14
N MET A 109 12.57 12.58 -2.36
CA MET A 109 12.03 13.16 -3.59
C MET A 109 11.26 12.09 -4.36
N CYS A 110 10.07 12.46 -4.84
CA CYS A 110 9.28 11.57 -5.65
C CYS A 110 9.83 11.52 -7.08
N TYR A 111 10.33 10.36 -7.50
CA TYR A 111 10.82 10.14 -8.86
C TYR A 111 9.78 10.51 -9.95
N LYS A 112 8.49 10.31 -9.68
CA LYS A 112 7.44 10.47 -10.70
C LYS A 112 6.83 11.86 -10.79
N CYS A 113 6.78 12.60 -9.69
CA CYS A 113 6.24 13.97 -9.70
C CYS A 113 7.30 15.04 -9.45
N GLY A 114 8.56 14.67 -9.18
CA GLY A 114 9.66 15.61 -8.92
C GLY A 114 9.55 16.40 -7.62
N VAL A 115 8.50 16.17 -6.82
CA VAL A 115 8.23 16.93 -5.60
C VAL A 115 8.99 16.30 -4.42
N GLU A 116 9.65 17.16 -3.66
CA GLU A 116 10.32 16.82 -2.41
C GLU A 116 9.34 16.67 -1.23
N GLY A 117 9.74 15.92 -0.20
CA GLY A 117 8.94 15.64 0.99
C GLY A 117 8.11 14.36 0.94
N HIS A 118 8.08 13.63 -0.18
CA HIS A 118 7.41 12.32 -0.23
C HIS A 118 8.04 11.33 -1.21
N GLN A 119 7.82 10.04 -0.95
CA GLN A 119 8.26 8.96 -1.85
C GLN A 119 7.19 8.67 -2.90
N ALA A 120 7.59 8.07 -4.03
CA ALA A 120 6.66 7.65 -5.08
C ALA A 120 5.53 6.72 -4.57
N SER A 121 5.75 5.99 -3.46
CA SER A 121 4.74 5.11 -2.87
C SER A 121 3.75 5.79 -1.90
N SER A 122 3.87 7.09 -1.69
CA SER A 122 3.01 7.82 -0.75
C SER A 122 1.74 8.31 -1.44
N MET A 123 0.61 8.29 -0.70
CA MET A 123 -0.66 8.88 -1.16
C MET A 123 -0.59 10.40 -1.41
N MET A 124 0.48 11.05 -0.95
CA MET A 124 0.79 12.46 -1.24
C MET A 124 1.23 12.68 -2.70
N CYS A 125 1.70 11.63 -3.39
CA CYS A 125 2.01 11.73 -4.81
C CYS A 125 0.71 11.69 -5.64
N PRO A 126 0.44 12.70 -6.49
CA PRO A 126 -0.77 12.74 -7.32
C PRO A 126 -0.82 11.55 -8.28
N VAL A 127 0.34 11.09 -8.76
CA VAL A 127 0.37 9.94 -9.65
C VAL A 127 0.09 8.64 -8.92
N TYR A 128 0.69 8.43 -7.75
CA TYR A 128 0.40 7.24 -6.95
C TYR A 128 -1.07 7.17 -6.56
N ARG A 129 -1.66 8.31 -6.18
CA ARG A 129 -3.09 8.42 -5.90
C ARG A 129 -3.94 7.99 -7.10
N SER A 130 -3.57 8.41 -8.31
CA SER A 130 -4.26 8.06 -9.54
C SER A 130 -4.13 6.58 -9.88
N LEU A 131 -2.94 5.98 -9.70
CA LEU A 131 -2.72 4.54 -9.89
C LEU A 131 -3.53 3.70 -8.90
N VAL A 132 -3.59 4.11 -7.64
CA VAL A 132 -4.42 3.44 -6.62
C VAL A 132 -5.92 3.56 -6.96
N ALA A 133 -6.35 4.71 -7.51
CA ALA A 133 -7.73 4.88 -7.96
C ALA A 133 -8.04 3.94 -9.13
N ALA A 134 -7.20 3.90 -10.17
CA ALA A 134 -7.37 2.98 -11.29
C ALA A 134 -7.46 1.51 -10.85
N LEU A 135 -6.60 1.06 -9.93
CA LEU A 135 -6.66 -0.29 -9.38
C LEU A 135 -7.97 -0.56 -8.61
N LYS A 136 -8.52 0.44 -7.92
CA LYS A 136 -9.84 0.32 -7.27
C LYS A 136 -10.93 0.13 -8.31
N ASP A 137 -10.90 0.90 -9.40
CA ASP A 137 -11.90 0.83 -10.48
C ASP A 137 -11.83 -0.51 -11.23
N GLU A 138 -10.63 -1.01 -11.53
CA GLU A 138 -10.45 -2.33 -12.16
C GLU A 138 -10.98 -3.47 -11.29
N ASN A 139 -10.74 -3.43 -9.97
CA ASN A 139 -11.29 -4.45 -9.06
C ASN A 139 -12.80 -4.30 -8.89
N LYS A 140 -13.34 -3.09 -8.93
CA LYS A 140 -14.79 -2.87 -8.91
C LYS A 140 -15.46 -3.48 -10.15
N LYS A 141 -14.83 -3.37 -11.32
CA LYS A 141 -15.28 -4.01 -12.57
C LYS A 141 -15.21 -5.54 -12.51
N LYS A 142 -14.18 -6.11 -11.88
CA LYS A 142 -14.02 -7.58 -11.75
C LYS A 142 -14.99 -8.23 -10.75
N ASN A 143 -15.54 -7.43 -9.84
CA ASN A 143 -16.45 -7.89 -8.80
C ASN A 143 -17.94 -7.66 -9.15
N HIS A 144 -18.24 -7.15 -10.35
CA HIS A 144 -19.58 -6.96 -10.88
C HIS A 144 -19.81 -7.90 -12.07
#